data_AF-A0A926DYF3-F1
#
_entry.id   AF-A0A926DYF3-F1
#
_cell.length_a   1.000
_cell.length_b   1.000
_cell.length_c   1.000
_cell.angle_alpha   90.00
_cell.angle_beta   90.00
_cell.angle_gamma   90.00
#
_symmetry.space_group_name_H-M   'P 1'
#
loop_
_entity.id
_entity.type
_entity.pdbx_description
1 polymer ?
#
loop_
_entity_poly.entity_id
_entity_poly.type
_entity_poly.pdbx_seq_one_letter_code
_entity_poly.pdbx_strand_id
1 'polypeptide(L)' 'MEQKKKMGRPPIGEKRLKDRIFVLVSEETKKKLEHCKAKLGLTTSDVVRKGIDKIYDETEK' A
#
# COMPACT_ATOMS: atom_id res chain seq x y z
N MET A 1 28.53 16.42 32.98
CA MET A 1 28.86 16.81 31.59
C MET A 1 27.83 16.18 30.67
N GLU A 2 27.10 17.03 29.97
CA GLU A 2 25.92 16.72 29.17
C GLU A 2 26.30 15.88 27.94
N GLN A 3 25.65 14.72 27.78
CA GLN A 3 25.91 13.83 26.65
C GLN A 3 25.24 14.43 25.40
N LYS A 4 26.07 14.97 24.49
CA LYS A 4 25.66 15.41 23.15
C LYS A 4 24.99 14.25 22.39
N LYS A 5 23.66 14.28 22.30
CA LYS A 5 22.87 13.43 21.41
C LYS A 5 23.30 13.70 19.97
N LYS A 6 23.88 12.68 19.32
CA LYS A 6 24.22 12.72 17.89
C LYS A 6 22.92 12.82 17.09
N MET A 7 22.61 14.02 16.61
CA MET A 7 21.47 14.35 15.76
C MET A 7 21.78 13.84 14.34
N GLY A 8 21.55 12.54 14.08
CA GLY A 8 21.99 11.86 12.84
C GLY A 8 20.90 11.22 11.98
N ARG A 9 19.67 11.13 12.46
CA ARG A 9 18.47 10.85 11.64
C ARG A 9 17.24 11.26 12.46
N PRO A 10 16.32 12.10 11.94
CA PRO A 10 15.01 12.22 12.56
C PRO A 10 14.41 10.82 12.71
N PRO A 11 13.68 10.51 13.80
CA PRO A 11 12.99 9.24 13.92
C PRO A 11 12.15 9.09 12.66
N ILE A 12 12.34 8.00 11.93
CA ILE A 12 11.57 7.68 10.74
C ILE A 12 10.10 7.79 11.16
N GLY A 13 9.44 8.82 10.65
CA GLY A 13 8.08 9.17 11.02
C GLY A 13 7.20 7.93 10.98
N GLU A 14 6.29 7.86 11.93
CA GLU A 14 5.47 6.73 12.37
C GLU A 14 4.53 6.14 11.29
N LYS A 15 4.70 6.48 10.01
CA LYS A 15 3.83 6.10 8.89
C LYS A 15 4.57 5.43 7.75
N ARG A 16 5.59 4.60 8.06
CA ARG A 16 5.93 3.53 7.13
C ARG A 16 4.77 2.55 7.19
N LEU A 17 3.99 2.45 6.10
CA LEU A 17 3.03 1.36 5.89
C LEU A 17 3.80 0.04 6.05
N LYS A 18 3.80 -0.52 7.27
CA LYS A 18 4.62 -1.68 7.65
C LYS A 18 3.88 -2.98 7.34
N ASP A 19 2.56 -2.93 7.38
CA ASP A 19 1.71 -4.09 7.16
C ASP A 19 1.69 -4.49 5.68
N ARG A 20 2.08 -5.75 5.45
CA ARG A 20 1.99 -6.41 4.15
C ARG A 20 0.84 -7.40 4.22
N ILE A 21 -0.08 -7.28 3.28
CA ILE A 21 -1.15 -8.25 3.10
C ILE A 21 -0.73 -9.25 2.02
N PHE A 22 -0.76 -10.54 2.36
CA PHE A 22 -0.60 -11.63 1.42
C PHE A 22 -1.99 -12.15 1.05
N VAL A 23 -2.44 -11.87 -0.18
CA VAL A 23 -3.71 -12.38 -0.70
C VAL A 23 -3.43 -13.54 -1.64
N LEU A 24 -4.07 -14.68 -1.39
CA LEU A 24 -4.12 -15.77 -2.35
C LEU A 24 -5.04 -15.36 -3.50
N VAL A 25 -4.50 -15.36 -4.72
CA VAL A 25 -5.22 -14.93 -5.92
C VAL A 25 -5.12 -16.00 -7.00
N SER A 26 -6.25 -16.27 -7.66
CA SER A 26 -6.31 -17.11 -8.85
C SER A 26 -5.66 -16.43 -10.06
N GLU A 27 -5.37 -17.20 -11.11
CA GLU A 27 -4.77 -16.68 -12.35
C GLU A 27 -5.64 -15.61 -13.02
N GLU A 28 -6.96 -15.76 -12.97
CA GLU A 28 -7.89 -14.76 -13.50
C GLU A 28 -7.78 -13.43 -12.77
N THR A 29 -7.65 -13.45 -11.44
CA THR A 29 -7.48 -12.26 -10.61
C THR A 29 -6.14 -11.58 -10.92
N LYS A 30 -5.08 -12.36 -11.14
CA LYS A 30 -3.78 -11.81 -11.60
C LYS A 30 -3.90 -11.13 -12.96
N LYS A 31 -4.61 -11.72 -13.93
CA LYS A 31 -4.86 -11.12 -15.24
C LYS A 31 -5.63 -9.81 -15.13
N LYS A 32 -6.67 -9.76 -14.30
CA LYS A 32 -7.42 -8.51 -14.02
C LYS A 32 -6.52 -7.44 -13.41
N LEU A 33 -5.65 -7.83 -12.47
CA LEU A 33 -4.68 -6.93 -11.83
C LEU A 33 -3.66 -6.35 -12.83
N GLU A 34 -3.09 -7.20 -13.69
CA GLU A 34 -2.20 -6.77 -14.78
C GLU A 34 -2.91 -5.84 -15.78
N HIS A 35 -4.15 -6.16 -16.15
CA HIS A 35 -4.94 -5.31 -17.02
C HIS A 35 -5.21 -3.92 -16.41
N CYS A 36 -5.60 -3.87 -15.14
CA CYS A 36 -5.78 -2.62 -14.40
C CYS A 36 -4.47 -1.84 -14.29
N LYS A 37 -3.36 -2.52 -14.01
CA LYS A 37 -2.02 -1.93 -13.92
C LYS A 37 -1.62 -1.28 -15.25
N ALA A 38 -1.76 -2.00 -16.36
CA ALA A 38 -1.42 -1.52 -17.69
C ALA A 38 -2.32 -0.36 -18.14
N LYS A 39 -3.62 -0.44 -17.87
CA LYS A 39 -4.60 0.57 -18.30
C LYS A 39 -4.52 1.87 -17.49
N LEU A 40 -4.22 1.78 -16.20
CA LEU A 40 -4.18 2.93 -15.30
C LEU A 40 -2.75 3.48 -15.12
N GLY A 41 -1.72 2.76 -15.58
CA GLY A 41 -0.31 3.13 -15.36
C GLY A 41 0.11 3.13 -13.89
N LEU A 42 -0.62 2.37 -13.06
CA LEU A 42 -0.44 2.35 -11.61
C LEU A 42 0.44 1.18 -11.15
N THR A 43 0.88 1.22 -9.91
CA THR A 43 1.54 0.05 -9.29
C THR A 43 0.50 -0.92 -8.75
N THR A 44 0.91 -2.19 -8.57
CA THR A 44 0.06 -3.24 -8.00
C THR A 44 -0.56 -2.82 -6.65
N SER A 45 0.22 -2.17 -5.79
CA SER A 45 -0.24 -1.67 -4.50
C SER A 45 -1.30 -0.57 -4.62
N ASP A 46 -1.17 0.31 -5.61
CA ASP A 46 -2.14 1.39 -5.84
C ASP A 46 -3.48 0.84 -6.35
N VAL A 47 -3.42 -0.15 -7.26
CA VAL A 47 -4.61 -0.87 -7.75
C VAL A 47 -5.33 -1.56 -6.59
N VAL A 48 -4.60 -2.26 -5.72
CA VAL A 48 -5.20 -2.95 -4.55
C VAL A 48 -5.81 -1.94 -3.59
N ARG A 49 -5.12 -0.83 -3.27
CA ARG A 49 -5.66 0.21 -2.38
C ARG A 49 -6.94 0.83 -2.93
N LYS A 50 -6.94 1.24 -4.20
CA LYS A 50 -8.14 1.78 -4.86
C LYS A 50 -9.29 0.77 -4.91
N GLY A 51 -8.99 -0.52 -5.08
CA GLY A 51 -10.00 -1.56 -5.03
C GLY A 51 -10.65 -1.66 -3.65
N ILE A 52 -9.83 -1.67 -2.59
CA ILE A 52 -10.31 -1.70 -1.20
C ILE A 52 -11.13 -0.44 -0.90
N ASP A 53 -10.63 0.73 -1.28
CA ASP A 53 -11.28 2.03 -1.04
C ASP A 53 -12.69 2.09 -1.67
N LYS A 54 -12.83 1.61 -2.92
CA LYS A 54 -14.13 1.50 -3.58
C LYS A 54 -15.09 0.54 -2.89
N ILE A 55 -14.61 -0.66 -2.53
CA ILE A 55 -15.47 -1.64 -1.83
C ILE A 55 -15.88 -1.12 -0.46
N TYR A 56 -14.98 -0.41 0.23
CA TYR A 56 -15.24 0.22 1.51
C TYR A 56 -16.31 1.31 1.38
N ASP A 57 -16.19 2.21 0.39
CA ASP A 57 -17.21 3.21 0.06
C ASP A 57 -18.57 2.58 -0.27
N GLU A 58 -18.59 1.45 -1.00
CA GLU A 58 -19.82 0.70 -1.27
C GLU A 58 -20.40 0.02 -0.03
N THR A 59 -19.57 -0.35 0.95
CA THR A 59 -19.97 -1.06 2.18
C THR A 59 -20.41 -0.10 3.29
N GLU A 60 -19.93 1.14 3.30
CA GLU A 60 -20.30 2.18 4.27
C GLU A 60 -21.63 2.87 3.95
N LYS A 61 -22.34 2.38 2.92
CA LYS A 61 -23.60 2.92 2.40
C LYS A 61 -24.83 2.25 3.01
#